data_AF-A0A538SRL8-F1
#
_entry.id   AF-A0A538SRL8-F1
#
_cell.length_a   1.000
_cell.length_b   1.000
_cell.length_c   1.000
_cell.angle_alpha   90.00
_cell.angle_beta   90.00
_cell.angle_gamma   90.00
#
_symmetry.space_group_name_H-M   'P 1'
#
loop_
_entity.id
_entity.type
_entity.pdbx_description
1 polymer ?
#
loop_
_entity_poly.entity_id
_entity_poly.type
_entity_poly.pdbx_seq_one_letter_code
_entity_poly.pdbx_strand_id
1 'polypeptide(L)'
;MPLRVPYRWRNEDSGPGRPSGWTGASDIFARVSASRRLSEPKPSDQRGTTPAPRPLLSTGAVLALCAVLAASTGLLHYQLIDLPNYRQQVNWHFDIVTGKGPYPDQYRLLSYFVAYGLMILGVPFAVAHVLVRFAFTATSLFVFHRYLSGWVRPPWALLGLFMLAAVLPLSFLFYFMQPTDPLNMLVFFGAFWALQRERDGWLIPLVVVGTLNRETALLLPLLHALVRWGRAPLARWLPLCLISAGIGAGIYVTLRMLVGLKAPYAPTSFVQYWAMNSGDPLALIQLLGFFNLGLWLAWRDWRSQPEFLRRAAWIVPVFFAIHFSVGKIREIRLFLPLLAVVIPLTLLSLERRAERR
;
A
#
# COMPACT_ATOMS: atom_id res chain seq x y z
N MET A 1 -76.74 37.31 -36.51
CA MET A 1 -75.48 37.69 -37.18
C MET A 1 -74.52 36.51 -37.07
N PRO A 2 -73.84 36.08 -38.15
CA PRO A 2 -73.41 34.67 -38.30
C PRO A 2 -71.92 34.50 -38.67
N LEU A 3 -71.56 33.32 -39.22
CA LEU A 3 -70.36 33.01 -40.02
C LEU A 3 -69.08 32.63 -39.21
N ARG A 4 -68.24 31.66 -39.62
CA ARG A 4 -68.25 30.82 -40.85
C ARG A 4 -67.50 29.48 -40.69
N VAL A 5 -68.01 28.48 -41.41
CA VAL A 5 -67.42 27.18 -41.83
C VAL A 5 -66.87 27.39 -43.26
N PRO A 6 -65.70 26.88 -43.71
CA PRO A 6 -65.31 25.44 -43.86
C PRO A 6 -63.90 25.09 -43.28
N TYR A 7 -63.19 23.95 -43.49
CA TYR A 7 -63.18 22.94 -44.58
C TYR A 7 -63.07 21.47 -44.17
N ARG A 8 -63.83 20.63 -44.88
CA ARG A 8 -63.84 19.16 -44.85
C ARG A 8 -64.24 18.64 -46.23
N TRP A 9 -63.38 17.84 -46.87
CA TRP A 9 -63.69 16.87 -47.94
C TRP A 9 -62.66 15.73 -47.75
N ARG A 10 -63.00 14.43 -47.60
CA ARG A 10 -63.75 13.50 -48.48
C ARG A 10 -63.12 13.40 -49.87
N ASN A 11 -62.99 12.23 -50.50
CA ASN A 11 -63.26 10.83 -50.09
C ASN A 11 -62.44 9.89 -51.00
N GLU A 12 -62.42 8.59 -50.65
CA GLU A 12 -62.11 7.36 -51.42
C GLU A 12 -61.27 6.44 -50.52
N ASP A 13 -61.80 5.35 -49.93
CA ASP A 13 -62.36 4.13 -50.54
C ASP A 13 -61.32 3.44 -51.46
N SER A 14 -60.92 2.17 -51.30
CA SER A 14 -61.40 1.08 -50.42
C SER A 14 -60.36 -0.07 -50.37
N GLY A 15 -60.43 -0.97 -49.38
CA GLY A 15 -59.58 -2.19 -49.33
C GLY A 15 -59.45 -2.82 -47.93
N PRO A 16 -59.92 -4.08 -47.70
CA PRO A 16 -59.99 -4.65 -46.35
C PRO A 16 -58.82 -5.58 -45.98
N GLY A 17 -58.39 -5.54 -44.71
CA GLY A 17 -57.44 -6.52 -44.13
C GLY A 17 -57.13 -6.25 -42.64
N ARG A 18 -57.66 -7.09 -41.74
CA ARG A 18 -57.28 -7.13 -40.31
C ARG A 18 -56.14 -8.17 -40.10
N PRO A 19 -55.67 -8.46 -38.87
CA PRO A 19 -54.81 -7.62 -38.03
C PRO A 19 -53.57 -8.42 -37.53
N SER A 20 -52.71 -7.79 -36.70
CA SER A 20 -51.86 -8.37 -35.62
C SER A 20 -50.45 -7.77 -35.62
N GLY A 21 -49.70 -7.95 -34.52
CA GLY A 21 -48.26 -7.66 -34.47
C GLY A 21 -47.83 -6.53 -33.55
N TRP A 22 -48.02 -6.70 -32.23
CA TRP A 22 -47.20 -5.98 -31.25
C TRP A 22 -45.75 -6.53 -31.30
N THR A 23 -44.80 -5.74 -31.80
CA THR A 23 -43.35 -5.94 -31.60
C THR A 23 -42.67 -4.57 -31.58
N GLY A 24 -41.72 -4.23 -30.70
CA GLY A 24 -41.11 -5.04 -29.65
C GLY A 24 -39.58 -4.89 -29.65
N ALA A 25 -39.05 -4.11 -28.71
CA ALA A 25 -37.71 -4.28 -28.13
C ALA A 25 -36.43 -4.15 -29.00
N SER A 26 -36.42 -3.40 -30.11
CA SER A 26 -35.18 -3.11 -30.87
C SER A 26 -34.38 -1.88 -30.36
N ASP A 27 -35.03 -0.78 -29.99
CA ASP A 27 -34.36 0.51 -29.74
C ASP A 27 -33.63 0.66 -28.38
N ILE A 28 -33.90 -0.23 -27.42
CA ILE A 28 -33.27 -0.15 -26.09
C ILE A 28 -31.82 -0.68 -26.12
N PHE A 29 -31.50 -1.64 -26.97
CA PHE A 29 -30.15 -2.19 -27.10
C PHE A 29 -29.18 -1.29 -27.88
N ALA A 30 -29.69 -0.42 -28.76
CA ALA A 30 -28.87 0.49 -29.55
C ALA A 30 -28.17 1.60 -28.73
N ARG A 31 -28.63 1.90 -27.50
CA ARG A 31 -28.04 2.95 -26.64
C ARG A 31 -27.04 2.44 -25.59
N VAL A 32 -26.93 1.13 -25.38
CA VAL A 32 -26.00 0.56 -24.38
C VAL A 32 -24.57 0.42 -24.94
N SER A 33 -24.43 0.24 -26.25
CA SER A 33 -23.16 0.06 -26.97
C SER A 33 -22.30 1.33 -27.09
N ALA A 34 -22.89 2.52 -26.92
CA ALA A 34 -22.21 3.81 -27.07
C ALA A 34 -21.40 4.26 -25.83
N SER A 35 -21.32 3.44 -24.77
CA SER A 35 -20.57 3.75 -23.55
C SER A 35 -19.22 3.01 -23.43
N ARG A 36 -18.60 2.66 -24.56
CA ARG A 36 -17.15 2.38 -24.61
C ARG A 36 -16.38 3.65 -24.22
N ARG A 37 -16.19 3.84 -22.91
CA ARG A 37 -15.13 4.71 -22.40
C ARG A 37 -13.85 4.28 -23.10
N LEU A 38 -13.20 5.21 -23.79
CA LEU A 38 -11.84 5.04 -24.28
C LEU A 38 -11.02 4.52 -23.09
N SER A 39 -10.57 3.27 -23.17
CA SER A 39 -9.70 2.70 -22.16
C SER A 39 -8.46 3.58 -22.12
N GLU A 40 -8.20 4.24 -20.98
CA GLU A 40 -7.00 5.05 -20.83
C GLU A 40 -5.79 4.21 -21.26
N PRO A 41 -4.82 4.80 -22.00
CA PRO A 41 -3.57 4.12 -22.32
C PRO A 41 -2.98 3.52 -21.05
N LYS A 42 -2.51 2.28 -21.12
CA LYS A 42 -1.89 1.61 -19.96
C LYS A 42 -0.76 2.49 -19.43
N PRO A 43 -0.31 2.32 -18.17
CA PRO A 43 0.86 3.04 -17.66
C PRO A 43 2.12 2.88 -18.53
N SER A 44 2.21 1.84 -19.37
CA SER A 44 3.22 1.65 -20.42
C SER A 44 3.05 2.55 -21.64
N ASP A 45 1.81 2.88 -22.02
CA ASP A 45 1.44 3.40 -23.33
C ASP A 45 1.41 4.93 -23.37
N GLN A 46 1.57 5.61 -22.22
CA GLN A 46 1.72 7.07 -22.14
C GLN A 46 3.13 7.57 -22.53
N ARG A 47 4.06 6.68 -22.91
CA ARG A 47 5.36 7.05 -23.45
C ARG A 47 5.30 7.02 -24.98
N GLY A 48 5.12 8.19 -25.59
CA GLY A 48 5.37 8.38 -27.02
C GLY A 48 6.79 7.94 -27.40
N THR A 49 7.00 7.66 -28.69
CA THR A 49 8.08 6.88 -29.35
C THR A 49 9.53 7.42 -29.22
N THR A 50 9.85 8.03 -28.09
CA THR A 50 11.23 8.31 -27.67
C THR A 50 11.91 7.02 -27.20
N PRO A 51 13.20 6.81 -27.52
CA PRO A 51 13.93 5.62 -27.08
C PRO A 51 13.90 5.54 -25.56
N ALA A 52 13.57 4.36 -25.03
CA ALA A 52 13.45 4.16 -23.59
C ALA A 52 14.74 4.62 -22.87
N PRO A 53 14.67 5.54 -21.89
CA PRO A 53 15.85 6.10 -21.27
C PRO A 53 16.68 4.98 -20.64
N ARG A 54 17.94 4.88 -21.05
CA ARG A 54 18.87 3.86 -20.54
C ARG A 54 18.94 3.96 -19.01
N PRO A 55 18.94 2.83 -18.29
CA PRO A 55 19.09 2.86 -16.83
C PRO A 55 20.46 3.45 -16.47
N LEU A 56 20.50 4.35 -15.49
CA LEU A 56 21.76 4.95 -15.01
C LEU A 56 22.71 3.93 -14.37
N LEU A 57 22.14 2.92 -13.73
CA LEU A 57 22.87 1.84 -13.06
C LEU A 57 22.37 0.49 -13.56
N SER A 58 23.27 -0.49 -13.64
CA SER A 58 22.90 -1.88 -13.91
C SER A 58 22.07 -2.46 -12.75
N THR A 59 21.28 -3.51 -12.99
CA THR A 59 20.52 -4.18 -11.92
C THR A 59 21.43 -4.67 -10.79
N GLY A 60 22.64 -5.15 -11.11
CA GLY A 60 23.64 -5.55 -10.11
C GLY A 60 24.13 -4.36 -9.26
N ALA A 61 24.40 -3.21 -9.87
CA ALA A 61 24.79 -2.00 -9.14
C ALA A 61 23.66 -1.48 -8.24
N VAL A 62 22.40 -1.56 -8.67
CA VAL A 62 21.24 -1.22 -7.82
C VAL A 62 21.10 -2.19 -6.65
N LEU A 63 21.30 -3.50 -6.86
CA LEU A 63 21.28 -4.50 -5.77
C LEU A 63 22.39 -4.24 -4.75
N ALA A 64 23.62 -3.97 -5.21
CA ALA A 64 24.75 -3.62 -4.36
C ALA A 64 24.47 -2.34 -3.55
N LEU A 65 23.91 -1.29 -4.18
CA LEU A 65 23.50 -0.07 -3.50
C LEU A 65 22.43 -0.33 -2.43
N CYS A 66 21.42 -1.15 -2.73
CA CYS A 66 20.37 -1.52 -1.77
C CYS A 66 20.95 -2.32 -0.58
N ALA A 67 21.92 -3.20 -0.83
CA ALA A 67 22.63 -3.93 0.22
C ALA A 67 23.47 -2.99 1.10
N VAL A 68 24.23 -2.06 0.52
CA VAL A 68 25.00 -1.07 1.29
C VAL A 68 24.08 -0.20 2.16
N LEU A 69 23.01 0.35 1.59
CA LEU A 69 22.02 1.15 2.34
C LEU A 69 21.34 0.34 3.46
N ALA A 70 21.01 -0.93 3.23
CA ALA A 70 20.48 -1.83 4.25
C ALA A 70 21.50 -2.17 5.35
N ALA A 71 22.78 -2.32 5.01
CA ALA A 71 23.85 -2.53 5.99
C ALA A 71 24.09 -1.27 6.84
N SER A 72 24.14 -0.07 6.23
CA SER A 72 24.30 1.19 6.97
C SER A 72 23.13 1.47 7.91
N THR A 73 21.88 1.30 7.44
CA THR A 73 20.69 1.46 8.29
C THR A 73 20.57 0.35 9.35
N GLY A 74 21.00 -0.88 9.03
CA GLY A 74 21.10 -1.98 9.99
C GLY A 74 22.13 -1.73 11.08
N LEU A 75 23.30 -1.14 10.75
CA LEU A 75 24.33 -0.77 11.72
C LEU A 75 23.82 0.32 12.67
N LEU A 76 23.14 1.35 12.16
CA LEU A 76 22.51 2.39 12.98
C LEU A 76 21.45 1.78 13.91
N HIS A 77 20.62 0.87 13.41
CA HIS A 77 19.65 0.14 14.26
C HIS A 77 20.37 -0.65 15.37
N TYR A 78 21.42 -1.38 15.02
CA TYR A 78 22.16 -2.20 15.98
C TYR A 78 22.77 -1.34 17.11
N GLN A 79 23.40 -0.22 16.75
CA GLN A 79 24.04 0.68 17.72
C GLN A 79 23.02 1.41 18.62
N LEU A 80 21.92 1.92 18.03
CA LEU A 80 20.94 2.73 18.75
C LEU A 80 19.92 1.91 19.54
N ILE A 81 19.60 0.68 19.08
CA ILE A 81 18.47 -0.11 19.57
C ILE A 81 18.92 -1.46 20.11
N ASP A 82 19.57 -2.29 19.30
CA ASP A 82 19.78 -3.71 19.66
C ASP A 82 20.86 -3.86 20.75
N LEU A 83 21.95 -3.11 20.65
CA LEU A 83 23.05 -3.18 21.62
C LEU A 83 22.64 -2.69 23.03
N PRO A 84 21.96 -1.54 23.22
CA PRO A 84 21.49 -1.13 24.55
C PRO A 84 20.41 -2.04 25.15
N ASN A 85 19.57 -2.66 24.31
CA ASN A 85 18.39 -3.42 24.77
C ASN A 85 18.57 -4.95 24.73
N TYR A 86 19.75 -5.46 24.33
CA TYR A 86 20.01 -6.87 23.99
C TYR A 86 19.34 -7.90 24.92
N ARG A 87 19.55 -7.80 26.24
CA ARG A 87 18.98 -8.77 27.20
C ARG A 87 17.45 -8.78 27.20
N GLN A 88 16.84 -7.60 27.08
CA GLN A 88 15.38 -7.48 27.05
C GLN A 88 14.81 -7.98 25.72
N GLN A 89 15.51 -7.72 24.60
CA GLN A 89 15.15 -8.25 23.28
C GLN A 89 15.21 -9.78 23.23
N VAL A 90 16.24 -10.40 23.82
CA VAL A 90 16.37 -11.86 23.93
C VAL A 90 15.15 -12.43 24.67
N ASN A 91 14.82 -11.90 25.84
CA ASN A 91 13.66 -12.35 26.62
C ASN A 91 12.35 -12.19 25.83
N TRP A 92 12.11 -11.01 25.25
CA TRP A 92 10.92 -10.71 24.46
C TRP A 92 10.74 -11.67 23.28
N HIS A 93 11.82 -11.98 22.55
CA HIS A 93 11.79 -12.94 21.47
C HIS A 93 11.38 -14.34 21.94
N PHE A 94 12.00 -14.84 23.02
CA PHE A 94 11.66 -16.16 23.55
C PHE A 94 10.25 -16.21 24.15
N ASP A 95 9.76 -15.14 24.76
CA ASP A 95 8.36 -15.05 25.21
C ASP A 95 7.39 -15.15 24.03
N ILE A 96 7.66 -14.46 22.91
CA ILE A 96 6.84 -14.53 21.69
C ILE A 96 6.89 -15.95 21.09
N VAL A 97 8.07 -16.52 20.88
CA VAL A 97 8.24 -17.86 20.28
C VAL A 97 7.64 -18.97 21.15
N THR A 98 7.63 -18.81 22.48
CA THR A 98 7.02 -19.77 23.43
C THR A 98 5.54 -19.48 23.76
N GLY A 99 4.90 -18.51 23.09
CA GLY A 99 3.47 -18.20 23.29
C GLY A 99 3.14 -17.52 24.63
N LYS A 100 4.14 -16.99 25.33
CA LYS A 100 4.04 -16.22 26.58
C LYS A 100 3.96 -14.71 26.34
N GLY A 101 4.35 -14.24 25.15
CA GLY A 101 4.45 -12.83 24.82
C GLY A 101 3.14 -12.05 25.00
N PRO A 102 3.20 -10.74 25.28
CA PRO A 102 2.04 -9.93 25.63
C PRO A 102 1.30 -9.38 24.39
N TYR A 103 0.09 -8.87 24.62
CA TYR A 103 -0.71 -8.25 23.55
C TYR A 103 -0.18 -6.86 23.15
N PRO A 104 -0.01 -6.55 21.84
CA PRO A 104 -0.51 -7.29 20.66
C PRO A 104 0.53 -8.14 19.88
N ASP A 105 1.78 -8.24 20.35
CA ASP A 105 2.86 -8.84 19.56
C ASP A 105 2.75 -10.37 19.42
N GLN A 106 2.00 -11.06 20.31
CA GLN A 106 1.97 -12.54 20.39
C GLN A 106 1.39 -13.27 19.16
N TYR A 107 0.75 -12.56 18.23
CA TYR A 107 0.26 -13.14 16.98
C TYR A 107 1.15 -12.80 15.77
N ARG A 108 2.23 -12.03 15.97
CA ARG A 108 3.11 -11.53 14.90
C ARG A 108 4.26 -12.49 14.62
N LEU A 109 3.92 -13.72 14.28
CA LEU A 109 4.82 -14.87 14.39
C LEU A 109 5.98 -14.88 13.37
N LEU A 110 5.73 -14.51 12.11
CA LEU A 110 6.61 -14.90 11.00
C LEU A 110 8.07 -14.42 11.13
N SER A 111 8.32 -13.13 11.33
CA SER A 111 9.71 -12.64 11.47
C SER A 111 10.45 -13.22 12.70
N TYR A 112 9.74 -13.50 13.79
CA TYR A 112 10.34 -14.13 14.97
C TYR A 112 10.76 -15.58 14.65
N PHE A 113 9.90 -16.37 14.01
CA PHE A 113 10.24 -17.74 13.61
C PHE A 113 11.35 -17.81 12.54
N VAL A 114 11.44 -16.83 11.63
CA VAL A 114 12.56 -16.77 10.67
C VAL A 114 13.89 -16.54 11.41
N ALA A 115 13.94 -15.61 12.37
CA ALA A 115 15.14 -15.39 13.19
C ALA A 115 15.45 -16.60 14.09
N TYR A 116 14.42 -17.21 14.70
CA TYR A 116 14.56 -18.42 15.53
C TYR A 116 15.07 -19.62 14.72
N GLY A 117 14.64 -19.77 13.47
CA GLY A 117 15.16 -20.79 12.55
C GLY A 117 16.67 -20.65 12.30
N LEU A 118 17.18 -19.43 12.14
CA LEU A 118 18.62 -19.18 12.07
C LEU A 118 19.33 -19.54 13.39
N MET A 119 18.71 -19.29 14.53
CA MET A 119 19.26 -19.65 15.85
C MET A 119 19.35 -21.17 16.06
N ILE A 120 18.38 -21.95 15.56
CA ILE A 120 18.44 -23.42 15.54
C ILE A 120 19.63 -23.90 14.68
N LEU A 121 19.96 -23.18 13.60
CA LEU A 121 21.14 -23.44 12.75
C LEU A 121 22.46 -22.93 13.38
N GLY A 122 22.47 -22.55 14.66
CA GLY A 122 23.66 -22.11 15.39
C GLY A 122 24.04 -20.64 15.21
N VAL A 123 23.23 -19.83 14.52
CA VAL A 123 23.50 -18.40 14.36
C VAL A 123 23.17 -17.66 15.68
N PRO A 124 24.11 -16.88 16.28
CA PRO A 124 23.83 -16.14 17.50
C PRO A 124 22.66 -15.16 17.37
N PHE A 125 21.89 -14.98 18.44
CA PHE A 125 20.65 -14.17 18.47
C PHE A 125 20.78 -12.79 17.77
N ALA A 126 21.82 -12.03 18.09
CA ALA A 126 22.07 -10.71 17.49
C ALA A 126 22.31 -10.82 15.97
N VAL A 127 23.13 -11.78 15.56
CA VAL A 127 23.47 -12.01 14.15
C VAL A 127 22.23 -12.46 13.37
N ALA A 128 21.40 -13.34 13.94
CA ALA A 128 20.14 -13.77 13.32
C ALA A 128 19.20 -12.58 13.06
N HIS A 129 18.98 -11.70 14.05
CA HIS A 129 18.11 -10.53 13.89
C HIS A 129 18.69 -9.49 12.92
N VAL A 130 20.00 -9.26 12.94
CA VAL A 130 20.70 -8.37 11.99
C VAL A 130 20.59 -8.92 10.56
N LEU A 131 20.80 -10.21 10.34
CA LEU A 131 20.65 -10.84 9.02
C LEU A 131 19.23 -10.77 8.48
N VAL A 132 18.22 -11.04 9.32
CA VAL A 132 16.80 -10.93 8.92
C VAL A 132 16.42 -9.50 8.58
N ARG A 133 16.85 -8.52 9.40
CA ARG A 133 16.65 -7.09 9.13
C ARG A 133 17.33 -6.68 7.84
N PHE A 134 18.59 -7.06 7.64
CA PHE A 134 19.36 -6.77 6.43
C PHE A 134 18.67 -7.32 5.19
N ALA A 135 18.33 -8.61 5.17
CA ALA A 135 17.72 -9.27 4.01
C ALA A 135 16.39 -8.63 3.60
N PHE A 136 15.48 -8.40 4.55
CA PHE A 136 14.19 -7.78 4.26
C PHE A 136 14.31 -6.29 3.94
N THR A 137 15.24 -5.55 4.55
CA THR A 137 15.47 -4.13 4.22
C THR A 137 16.08 -3.97 2.83
N ALA A 138 17.12 -4.74 2.48
CA ALA A 138 17.73 -4.72 1.15
C ALA A 138 16.71 -5.09 0.06
N THR A 139 15.91 -6.13 0.30
CA THR A 139 14.85 -6.55 -0.64
C THR A 139 13.76 -5.48 -0.76
N SER A 140 13.36 -4.85 0.36
CA SER A 140 12.38 -3.74 0.35
C SER A 140 12.88 -2.57 -0.49
N LEU A 141 14.13 -2.13 -0.26
CA LEU A 141 14.78 -1.06 -1.02
C LEU A 141 14.84 -1.37 -2.52
N PHE A 142 15.19 -2.60 -2.88
CA PHE A 142 15.21 -3.03 -4.28
C PHE A 142 13.80 -3.03 -4.92
N VAL A 143 12.81 -3.65 -4.27
CA VAL A 143 11.42 -3.68 -4.75
C VAL A 143 10.86 -2.27 -4.88
N PHE A 144 11.14 -1.40 -3.92
CA PHE A 144 10.76 0.01 -3.94
C PHE A 144 11.37 0.77 -5.12
N HIS A 145 12.66 0.60 -5.39
CA HIS A 145 13.29 1.18 -6.58
C HIS A 145 12.66 0.66 -7.89
N ARG A 146 12.32 -0.64 -7.97
CA ARG A 146 11.66 -1.25 -9.14
C ARG A 146 10.22 -0.75 -9.34
N TYR A 147 9.56 -0.32 -8.26
CA TYR A 147 8.27 0.37 -8.27
C TYR A 147 8.41 1.84 -8.69
N LEU A 148 9.34 2.61 -8.10
CA LEU A 148 9.63 3.99 -8.51
C LEU A 148 10.02 4.12 -9.98
N SER A 149 10.81 3.17 -10.50
CA SER A 149 11.21 3.09 -11.91
C SER A 149 10.03 2.95 -12.89
N GLY A 150 8.83 2.59 -12.40
CA GLY A 150 7.60 2.58 -13.18
C GLY A 150 6.88 3.92 -13.24
N TRP A 151 7.26 4.90 -12.41
CA TRP A 151 6.65 6.24 -12.35
C TRP A 151 7.52 7.33 -12.96
N VAL A 152 8.80 7.38 -12.57
CA VAL A 152 9.72 8.50 -12.86
C VAL A 152 10.96 8.05 -13.64
N ARG A 153 11.75 8.97 -14.22
CA ARG A 153 13.01 8.61 -14.90
C ARG A 153 14.07 8.06 -13.93
N PRO A 154 15.09 7.33 -14.43
CA PRO A 154 16.13 6.72 -13.58
C PRO A 154 16.78 7.61 -12.50
N PRO A 155 17.18 8.89 -12.74
CA PRO A 155 17.77 9.70 -11.67
C PRO A 155 16.79 9.98 -10.53
N TRP A 156 15.51 10.23 -10.84
CA TRP A 156 14.46 10.44 -9.85
C TRP A 156 14.11 9.16 -9.09
N ALA A 157 14.19 8.00 -9.73
CA ALA A 157 14.00 6.71 -9.06
C ALA A 157 15.13 6.42 -8.05
N LEU A 158 16.38 6.77 -8.38
CA LEU A 158 17.51 6.71 -7.44
C LEU A 158 17.38 7.75 -6.32
N LEU A 159 17.00 8.99 -6.63
CA LEU A 159 16.71 10.00 -5.60
C LEU A 159 15.65 9.51 -4.61
N GLY A 160 14.56 8.91 -5.09
CA GLY A 160 13.53 8.33 -4.23
C GLY A 160 14.01 7.17 -3.36
N LEU A 161 14.94 6.34 -3.87
CA LEU A 161 15.61 5.30 -3.08
C LEU A 161 16.43 5.91 -1.94
N PHE A 162 17.19 6.98 -2.22
CA PHE A 162 17.93 7.71 -1.18
C PHE A 162 17.00 8.44 -0.20
N MET A 163 15.88 9.01 -0.64
CA MET A 163 14.86 9.62 0.24
C MET A 163 14.30 8.57 1.21
N LEU A 164 13.96 7.37 0.74
CA LEU A 164 13.52 6.27 1.60
C LEU A 164 14.62 5.91 2.61
N ALA A 165 15.85 5.67 2.14
CA ALA A 165 16.96 5.26 3.00
C ALA A 165 17.31 6.32 4.07
N ALA A 166 17.24 7.61 3.74
CA ALA A 166 17.45 8.71 4.68
C ALA A 166 16.35 8.84 5.74
N VAL A 167 15.12 8.41 5.41
CA VAL A 167 13.98 8.43 6.33
C VAL A 167 13.92 7.19 7.24
N LEU A 168 14.52 6.05 6.84
CA LEU A 168 14.51 4.82 7.65
C LEU A 168 15.02 5.00 9.10
N PRO A 169 16.13 5.72 9.39
CA PRO A 169 16.58 5.95 10.77
C PRO A 169 15.55 6.63 11.68
N LEU A 170 14.65 7.46 11.13
CA LEU A 170 13.58 8.09 11.91
C LEU A 170 12.57 7.05 12.45
N SER A 171 12.46 5.89 11.81
CA SER A 171 11.62 4.78 12.30
C SER A 171 12.19 4.08 13.54
N PHE A 172 13.45 4.35 13.91
CA PHE A 172 14.10 3.80 15.09
C PHE A 172 13.86 4.68 16.33
N LEU A 173 13.27 5.87 16.17
CA LEU A 173 12.89 6.72 17.30
C LEU A 173 11.71 6.08 18.04
N PHE A 174 11.80 6.04 19.37
CA PHE A 174 10.78 5.47 20.27
C PHE A 174 10.45 4.00 19.99
N TYR A 175 11.45 3.29 19.44
CA TYR A 175 11.43 1.89 19.06
C TYR A 175 12.13 1.03 20.12
N PHE A 176 11.65 -0.20 20.33
CA PHE A 176 12.26 -1.17 21.26
C PHE A 176 12.75 -2.43 20.54
N MET A 177 11.82 -3.24 20.02
CA MET A 177 12.12 -4.44 19.25
C MET A 177 10.94 -4.79 18.36
N GLN A 178 11.08 -4.67 17.04
CA GLN A 178 10.03 -5.00 16.08
C GLN A 178 10.63 -5.68 14.83
N PRO A 179 10.95 -6.99 14.91
CA PRO A 179 11.51 -7.78 13.79
C PRO A 179 10.57 -7.83 12.58
N THR A 180 9.31 -7.47 12.78
CA THR A 180 8.21 -7.51 11.83
C THR A 180 8.22 -6.34 10.85
N ASP A 181 8.85 -5.21 11.21
CA ASP A 181 8.77 -3.97 10.42
C ASP A 181 9.45 -4.06 9.04
N PRO A 182 10.68 -4.61 8.90
CA PRO A 182 11.31 -4.78 7.59
C PRO A 182 10.50 -5.67 6.63
N LEU A 183 9.90 -6.75 7.15
CA LEU A 183 9.05 -7.65 6.34
C LEU A 183 7.70 -7.01 6.00
N ASN A 184 7.10 -6.24 6.92
CA ASN A 184 5.87 -5.50 6.65
C ASN A 184 6.10 -4.44 5.54
N MET A 185 7.24 -3.74 5.60
CA MET A 185 7.65 -2.82 4.54
C MET A 185 7.81 -3.52 3.18
N LEU A 186 8.47 -4.69 3.14
CA LEU A 186 8.61 -5.51 1.93
C LEU A 186 7.24 -5.93 1.37
N VAL A 187 6.35 -6.41 2.22
CA VAL A 187 4.99 -6.86 1.85
C VAL A 187 4.19 -5.71 1.22
N PHE A 188 4.19 -4.53 1.83
CA PHE A 188 3.49 -3.37 1.27
C PHE A 188 4.12 -2.89 -0.03
N PHE A 189 5.45 -2.72 -0.10
CA PHE A 189 6.11 -2.28 -1.33
C PHE A 189 5.95 -3.31 -2.47
N GLY A 190 5.96 -4.60 -2.15
CA GLY A 190 5.61 -5.69 -3.06
C GLY A 190 4.18 -5.59 -3.59
N ALA A 191 3.22 -5.26 -2.73
CA ALA A 191 1.82 -5.05 -3.15
C ALA A 191 1.68 -3.84 -4.07
N PHE A 192 2.27 -2.70 -3.70
CA PHE A 192 2.32 -1.51 -4.56
C PHE A 192 2.93 -1.80 -5.93
N TRP A 193 4.03 -2.56 -5.98
CA TRP A 193 4.71 -2.95 -7.21
C TRP A 193 3.91 -3.93 -8.08
N ALA A 194 3.28 -4.94 -7.46
CA ALA A 194 2.44 -5.91 -8.14
C ALA A 194 1.17 -5.26 -8.72
N LEU A 195 0.50 -4.42 -7.94
CA LEU A 195 -0.69 -3.67 -8.37
C LEU A 195 -0.35 -2.65 -9.46
N GLN A 196 0.81 -1.98 -9.40
CA GLN A 196 1.29 -1.13 -10.49
C GLN A 196 1.42 -1.91 -11.81
N ARG A 197 1.84 -3.18 -11.74
CA ARG A 197 2.04 -4.06 -12.91
C ARG A 197 0.82 -4.93 -13.27
N GLU A 198 -0.35 -4.63 -12.73
CA GLU A 198 -1.60 -5.39 -12.96
C GLU A 198 -1.52 -6.89 -12.57
N ARG A 199 -0.53 -7.26 -11.74
CA ARG A 199 -0.31 -8.64 -11.28
C ARG A 199 -1.09 -8.93 -10.00
N ASP A 200 -2.39 -8.71 -10.05
CA ASP A 200 -3.26 -8.70 -8.86
C ASP A 200 -3.21 -10.02 -8.06
N GLY A 201 -2.95 -11.16 -8.71
CA GLY A 201 -2.82 -12.46 -8.05
C GLY A 201 -1.73 -12.55 -6.95
N TRP A 202 -0.74 -11.65 -6.95
CA TRP A 202 0.23 -11.55 -5.85
C TRP A 202 -0.39 -11.04 -4.53
N LEU A 203 -1.59 -10.47 -4.56
CA LEU A 203 -2.29 -10.02 -3.37
C LEU A 203 -2.48 -11.15 -2.35
N ILE A 204 -2.83 -12.36 -2.78
CA ILE A 204 -3.07 -13.50 -1.89
C ILE A 204 -1.80 -13.87 -1.08
N PRO A 205 -0.65 -14.23 -1.71
CA PRO A 205 0.55 -14.56 -0.94
C PRO A 205 1.07 -13.37 -0.11
N LEU A 206 0.90 -12.13 -0.58
CA LEU A 206 1.28 -10.94 0.19
C LEU A 206 0.38 -10.71 1.42
N VAL A 207 -0.92 -11.02 1.37
CA VAL A 207 -1.79 -11.02 2.55
C VAL A 207 -1.42 -12.17 3.49
N VAL A 208 -1.15 -13.39 2.99
CA VAL A 208 -0.78 -14.53 3.84
C VAL A 208 0.53 -14.23 4.61
N VAL A 209 1.61 -13.89 3.89
CA VAL A 209 2.90 -13.53 4.48
C VAL A 209 2.77 -12.28 5.36
N GLY A 210 2.00 -11.30 4.88
CA GLY A 210 1.74 -10.06 5.58
C GLY A 210 1.07 -10.27 6.93
N THR A 211 -0.08 -10.94 6.97
CA THR A 211 -0.88 -11.11 8.20
C THR A 211 -0.20 -12.04 9.21
N LEU A 212 0.55 -13.06 8.76
CA LEU A 212 1.39 -13.89 9.65
C LEU A 212 2.54 -13.09 10.29
N ASN A 213 2.93 -11.96 9.70
CA ASN A 213 3.96 -11.07 10.21
C ASN A 213 3.39 -9.89 11.01
N ARG A 214 2.32 -9.26 10.52
CA ARG A 214 1.71 -8.07 11.11
C ARG A 214 0.27 -7.85 10.63
N GLU A 215 -0.60 -7.45 11.53
CA GLU A 215 -2.04 -7.22 11.29
C GLU A 215 -2.29 -6.09 10.28
N THR A 216 -1.38 -5.12 10.18
CA THR A 216 -1.47 -4.01 9.23
C THR A 216 -1.63 -4.47 7.78
N ALA A 217 -1.14 -5.67 7.42
CA ALA A 217 -1.32 -6.25 6.08
C ALA A 217 -2.79 -6.53 5.71
N LEU A 218 -3.72 -6.54 6.68
CA LEU A 218 -5.17 -6.58 6.44
C LEU A 218 -5.69 -5.36 5.66
N LEU A 219 -4.87 -4.32 5.46
CA LEU A 219 -5.18 -3.17 4.62
C LEU A 219 -4.82 -3.37 3.13
N LEU A 220 -4.15 -4.46 2.75
CA LEU A 220 -3.85 -4.75 1.35
C LEU A 220 -5.09 -5.02 0.46
N PRO A 221 -6.15 -5.73 0.92
CA PRO A 221 -7.40 -5.83 0.17
C PRO A 221 -8.04 -4.45 -0.07
N LEU A 222 -8.00 -3.55 0.92
CA LEU A 222 -8.48 -2.17 0.76
C LEU A 222 -7.63 -1.39 -0.26
N LEU A 223 -6.30 -1.53 -0.23
CA LEU A 223 -5.40 -0.94 -1.24
C LEU A 223 -5.79 -1.39 -2.65
N HIS A 224 -6.01 -2.70 -2.83
CA HIS A 224 -6.43 -3.30 -4.09
C HIS A 224 -7.79 -2.73 -4.56
N ALA A 225 -8.79 -2.67 -3.66
CA ALA A 225 -10.09 -2.08 -3.96
C ALA A 225 -9.98 -0.62 -4.41
N LEU A 226 -9.29 0.24 -3.64
CA LEU A 226 -9.08 1.65 -3.98
C LEU A 226 -8.45 1.83 -5.38
N VAL A 227 -7.41 1.04 -5.67
CA VAL A 227 -6.67 1.10 -6.95
C VAL A 227 -7.51 0.58 -8.13
N ARG A 228 -8.38 -0.41 -7.93
CA ARG A 228 -9.14 -1.07 -9.02
C ARG A 228 -10.56 -0.56 -9.22
N TRP A 229 -11.17 0.11 -8.24
CA TRP A 229 -12.57 0.59 -8.24
C TRP A 229 -12.96 1.39 -9.50
N GLY A 230 -13.60 0.78 -10.48
CA GLY A 230 -13.94 1.47 -11.74
C GLY A 230 -12.76 1.72 -12.70
N ARG A 231 -11.58 1.14 -12.45
CA ARG A 231 -10.53 0.91 -13.48
C ARG A 231 -10.61 -0.50 -14.07
N ALA A 232 -11.16 -1.46 -13.32
CA ALA A 232 -11.39 -2.82 -13.75
C ALA A 232 -12.86 -3.23 -13.55
N PRO A 233 -13.41 -4.16 -14.35
CA PRO A 233 -14.75 -4.71 -14.13
C PRO A 233 -14.88 -5.32 -12.74
N LEU A 234 -16.03 -5.15 -12.09
CA LEU A 234 -16.27 -5.60 -10.72
C LEU A 234 -15.93 -7.09 -10.52
N ALA A 235 -16.37 -7.93 -11.46
CA ALA A 235 -16.11 -9.38 -11.46
C ALA A 235 -14.62 -9.76 -11.51
N ARG A 236 -13.71 -8.89 -11.96
CA ARG A 236 -12.27 -9.18 -12.01
C ARG A 236 -11.56 -8.92 -10.68
N TRP A 237 -11.90 -7.83 -9.99
CA TRP A 237 -11.16 -7.40 -8.80
C TRP A 237 -11.89 -7.70 -7.47
N LEU A 238 -13.23 -7.71 -7.45
CA LEU A 238 -13.98 -7.90 -6.21
C LEU A 238 -13.79 -9.30 -5.61
N PRO A 239 -13.88 -10.43 -6.37
CA PRO A 239 -13.70 -11.76 -5.78
C PRO A 239 -12.32 -11.92 -5.15
N LEU A 240 -11.27 -11.47 -5.84
CA LEU A 240 -9.89 -11.49 -5.33
C LEU A 240 -9.71 -10.61 -4.09
N CYS A 241 -10.38 -9.45 -4.02
CA CYS A 241 -10.40 -8.60 -2.84
C CYS A 241 -11.06 -9.30 -1.65
N LEU A 242 -12.24 -9.91 -1.85
CA LEU A 242 -12.99 -10.60 -0.80
C LEU A 242 -12.27 -11.87 -0.32
N ILE A 243 -11.70 -12.67 -1.23
CA ILE A 243 -10.89 -13.85 -0.90
C ILE A 243 -9.66 -13.43 -0.09
N SER A 244 -8.94 -12.39 -0.50
CA SER A 244 -7.76 -11.90 0.24
C SER A 244 -8.14 -11.36 1.62
N ALA A 245 -9.24 -10.62 1.74
CA ALA A 245 -9.76 -10.15 3.03
C ALA A 245 -10.20 -11.31 3.94
N GLY A 246 -10.89 -12.32 3.39
CA GLY A 246 -11.31 -13.51 4.13
C GLY A 246 -10.13 -14.36 4.61
N ILE A 247 -9.10 -14.55 3.78
CA ILE A 247 -7.86 -15.25 4.16
C ILE A 247 -7.14 -14.49 5.29
N GLY A 248 -6.96 -13.17 5.14
CA GLY A 248 -6.32 -12.35 6.17
C GLY A 248 -7.10 -12.38 7.50
N ALA A 249 -8.42 -12.17 7.46
CA ALA A 249 -9.28 -12.24 8.63
C ALA A 249 -9.24 -13.64 9.27
N GLY A 250 -9.27 -14.70 8.46
CA GLY A 250 -9.14 -16.09 8.89
C GLY A 250 -7.84 -16.34 9.66
N ILE A 251 -6.69 -15.98 9.08
CA ILE A 251 -5.38 -16.10 9.76
C ILE A 251 -5.39 -15.35 11.10
N TYR A 252 -5.85 -14.10 11.10
CA TYR A 252 -5.88 -13.26 12.30
C TYR A 252 -6.78 -13.82 13.41
N VAL A 253 -7.97 -14.32 13.07
CA VAL A 253 -8.90 -14.96 14.02
C VAL A 253 -8.35 -16.29 14.52
N THR A 254 -7.84 -17.15 13.62
CA THR A 254 -7.26 -18.45 14.00
C THR A 254 -6.08 -18.29 14.94
N LEU A 255 -5.14 -17.37 14.68
CA LEU A 255 -4.03 -17.10 15.60
C LEU A 255 -4.51 -16.60 16.97
N ARG A 256 -5.57 -15.79 17.01
CA ARG A 256 -6.19 -15.33 18.27
C ARG A 256 -6.86 -16.45 19.05
N MET A 257 -7.50 -17.40 18.37
CA MET A 257 -8.09 -18.58 19.00
C MET A 257 -7.03 -19.54 19.53
N LEU A 258 -5.93 -19.75 18.80
CA LEU A 258 -4.87 -20.70 19.17
C LEU A 258 -3.94 -20.20 20.29
N VAL A 259 -3.51 -18.92 20.24
CA VAL A 259 -2.58 -18.35 21.25
C VAL A 259 -3.34 -17.79 22.46
N GLY A 260 -4.62 -17.46 22.29
CA GLY A 260 -5.47 -16.87 23.32
C GLY A 260 -5.23 -15.37 23.54
N LEU A 261 -6.17 -14.70 24.21
CA LEU A 261 -6.02 -13.30 24.62
C LEU A 261 -5.06 -13.22 25.80
N LYS A 262 -3.98 -12.44 25.64
CA LYS A 262 -2.96 -12.19 26.69
C LYS A 262 -3.14 -10.78 27.25
N ALA A 263 -2.57 -10.54 28.44
CA ALA A 263 -2.55 -9.21 29.03
C ALA A 263 -1.88 -8.19 28.06
N PRO A 264 -2.44 -6.98 27.91
CA PRO A 264 -1.87 -5.93 27.07
C PRO A 264 -0.76 -5.19 27.80
N TYR A 265 0.36 -4.92 27.11
CA TYR A 265 1.41 -4.02 27.61
C TYR A 265 1.20 -2.56 27.18
N ALA A 266 0.12 -2.29 26.44
CA ALA A 266 -0.24 -1.00 25.87
C ALA A 266 -1.70 -0.65 26.20
N PRO A 267 -2.13 0.62 26.07
CA PRO A 267 -3.52 1.02 26.25
C PRO A 267 -4.51 0.15 25.46
N THR A 268 -5.69 -0.12 26.01
CA THR A 268 -6.75 -0.90 25.33
C THR A 268 -7.87 -0.03 24.78
N SER A 269 -7.97 1.22 25.23
CA SER A 269 -9.03 2.15 24.81
C SER A 269 -8.55 3.08 23.71
N PHE A 270 -9.35 3.21 22.65
CA PHE A 270 -9.10 4.20 21.59
C PHE A 270 -9.08 5.63 22.16
N VAL A 271 -9.91 5.94 23.17
CA VAL A 271 -9.94 7.27 23.80
C VAL A 271 -8.59 7.62 24.43
N GLN A 272 -7.92 6.64 25.05
CA GLN A 272 -6.60 6.82 25.64
C GLN A 272 -5.52 7.05 24.56
N TYR A 273 -5.57 6.31 23.45
CA TYR A 273 -4.68 6.56 22.31
C TYR A 273 -4.92 7.93 21.68
N TRP A 274 -6.16 8.33 21.47
CA TRP A 274 -6.50 9.64 20.89
C TRP A 274 -6.03 10.79 21.79
N ALA A 275 -6.23 10.71 23.11
CA ALA A 275 -5.71 11.68 24.06
C ALA A 275 -4.17 11.74 24.06
N MET A 276 -3.49 10.58 24.10
CA MET A 276 -2.02 10.48 24.06
C MET A 276 -1.44 11.05 22.77
N ASN A 277 -2.01 10.71 21.62
CA ASN A 277 -1.54 11.13 20.31
C ASN A 277 -1.84 12.62 20.04
N SER A 278 -2.93 13.15 20.57
CA SER A 278 -3.23 14.60 20.48
C SER A 278 -2.34 15.45 21.41
N GLY A 279 -1.85 14.86 22.51
CA GLY A 279 -1.01 15.52 23.50
C GLY A 279 0.51 15.45 23.23
N ASP A 280 0.97 14.83 22.14
CA ASP A 280 2.40 14.71 21.79
C ASP A 280 2.80 15.63 20.62
N PRO A 281 3.13 16.91 20.87
CA PRO A 281 3.53 17.84 19.81
C PRO A 281 4.84 17.43 19.14
N LEU A 282 5.72 16.71 19.84
CA LEU A 282 6.98 16.22 19.27
C LEU A 282 6.74 15.08 18.26
N ALA A 283 5.71 14.26 18.48
CA ALA A 283 5.25 13.29 17.48
C ALA A 283 4.68 13.97 16.23
N LEU A 284 3.93 15.07 16.38
CA LEU A 284 3.41 15.83 15.24
C LEU A 284 4.54 16.47 14.41
N ILE A 285 5.56 17.04 15.06
CA ILE A 285 6.77 17.55 14.38
C ILE A 285 7.51 16.41 13.65
N GLN A 286 7.64 15.25 14.28
CA GLN A 286 8.21 14.05 13.67
C GLN A 286 7.44 13.57 12.43
N LEU A 287 6.11 13.57 12.47
CA LEU A 287 5.28 13.23 11.31
C LEU A 287 5.47 14.24 10.16
N LEU A 288 5.54 15.54 10.45
CA LEU A 288 5.84 16.57 9.45
C LEU A 288 7.23 16.36 8.83
N GLY A 289 8.23 15.99 9.64
CA GLY A 289 9.58 15.65 9.16
C GLY A 289 9.65 14.33 8.38
N PHE A 290 8.84 13.33 8.72
CA PHE A 290 8.78 12.04 8.02
C PHE A 290 8.12 12.19 6.64
N PHE A 291 6.95 12.83 6.60
CA PHE A 291 6.21 13.03 5.36
C PHE A 291 6.73 14.19 4.50
N ASN A 292 7.51 15.10 5.11
CA ASN A 292 8.19 16.25 4.49
C ASN A 292 7.26 17.26 3.80
N LEU A 293 7.85 18.36 3.33
CA LEU A 293 7.25 19.28 2.35
C LEU A 293 6.83 18.57 1.04
N GLY A 294 7.27 17.33 0.82
CA GLY A 294 6.86 16.48 -0.30
C GLY A 294 5.34 16.27 -0.39
N LEU A 295 4.65 16.10 0.75
CA LEU A 295 3.18 16.02 0.76
C LEU A 295 2.51 17.30 0.23
N TRP A 296 3.04 18.48 0.54
CA TRP A 296 2.48 19.74 0.02
C TRP A 296 2.66 19.84 -1.49
N LEU A 297 3.83 19.46 -2.02
CA LEU A 297 4.11 19.41 -3.46
C LEU A 297 3.21 18.39 -4.18
N ALA A 298 3.02 17.22 -3.58
CA ALA A 298 2.13 16.17 -4.07
C ALA A 298 0.66 16.62 -4.11
N TRP A 299 0.19 17.29 -3.06
CA TRP A 299 -1.17 17.82 -2.94
C TRP A 299 -1.45 18.95 -3.93
N ARG A 300 -0.51 19.90 -4.07
CA ARG A 300 -0.69 21.05 -4.98
C ARG A 300 -0.89 20.60 -6.43
N ASP A 301 -0.14 19.60 -6.87
CA ASP A 301 -0.20 19.10 -8.23
C ASP A 301 -1.16 17.90 -8.37
N TRP A 302 -1.99 17.60 -7.35
CA TRP A 302 -2.80 16.38 -7.20
C TRP A 302 -3.63 15.98 -8.41
N ARG A 303 -4.36 16.92 -9.03
CA ARG A 303 -5.23 16.62 -10.20
C ARG A 303 -4.45 16.01 -11.37
N SER A 304 -3.17 16.35 -11.48
CA SER A 304 -2.25 15.92 -12.54
C SER A 304 -1.41 14.69 -12.18
N GLN A 305 -1.61 14.11 -10.99
CA GLN A 305 -0.93 12.88 -10.56
C GLN A 305 -1.60 11.64 -11.20
N PRO A 306 -0.86 10.54 -11.45
CA PRO A 306 -1.43 9.30 -11.97
C PRO A 306 -2.61 8.80 -11.13
N GLU A 307 -3.66 8.31 -11.79
CA GLU A 307 -4.90 7.90 -11.11
C GLU A 307 -4.65 6.83 -10.04
N PHE A 308 -3.74 5.87 -10.32
CA PHE A 308 -3.28 4.86 -9.37
C PHE A 308 -2.80 5.48 -8.05
N LEU A 309 -1.91 6.48 -8.10
CA LEU A 309 -1.31 7.08 -6.91
C LEU A 309 -2.33 7.94 -6.16
N ARG A 310 -3.17 8.68 -6.89
CA ARG A 310 -4.30 9.44 -6.31
C ARG A 310 -5.25 8.54 -5.53
N ARG A 311 -5.57 7.36 -6.09
CA ARG A 311 -6.46 6.38 -5.46
C ARG A 311 -5.80 5.71 -4.26
N ALA A 312 -4.55 5.26 -4.42
CA ALA A 312 -3.80 4.64 -3.34
C ALA A 312 -3.58 5.58 -2.15
N ALA A 313 -3.47 6.89 -2.38
CA ALA A 313 -3.36 7.88 -1.33
C ALA A 313 -4.59 7.98 -0.40
N TRP A 314 -5.75 7.45 -0.78
CA TRP A 314 -6.86 7.27 0.17
C TRP A 314 -6.57 6.25 1.28
N ILE A 315 -5.50 5.44 1.16
CA ILE A 315 -5.03 4.60 2.27
C ILE A 315 -4.34 5.40 3.38
N VAL A 316 -3.84 6.61 3.09
CA VAL A 316 -3.17 7.49 4.07
C VAL A 316 -4.11 7.84 5.23
N PRO A 317 -5.30 8.45 5.04
CA PRO A 317 -6.20 8.75 6.15
C PRO A 317 -6.67 7.50 6.90
N VAL A 318 -6.76 6.33 6.24
CA VAL A 318 -7.11 5.06 6.89
C VAL A 318 -5.97 4.59 7.81
N PHE A 319 -4.71 4.67 7.36
CA PHE A 319 -3.55 4.40 8.19
C PHE A 319 -3.48 5.34 9.39
N PHE A 320 -3.75 6.63 9.20
CA PHE A 320 -3.83 7.59 10.30
C PHE A 320 -4.94 7.22 11.28
N ALA A 321 -6.18 7.01 10.82
CA ALA A 321 -7.30 6.67 11.69
C ALA A 321 -7.03 5.40 12.53
N ILE A 322 -6.44 4.37 11.94
CA ILE A 322 -6.07 3.13 12.64
C ILE A 322 -4.95 3.38 13.65
N HIS A 323 -3.79 3.90 13.20
CA HIS A 323 -2.63 4.05 14.08
C HIS A 323 -2.80 5.15 15.15
N PHE A 324 -3.70 6.11 14.95
CA PHE A 324 -4.09 7.07 15.98
C PHE A 324 -5.05 6.45 17.03
N SER A 325 -5.73 5.35 16.68
CA SER A 325 -6.71 4.67 17.55
C SER A 325 -6.15 3.44 18.28
N VAL A 326 -5.11 2.78 17.76
CA VAL A 326 -4.51 1.56 18.34
C VAL A 326 -2.98 1.59 18.43
N GLY A 327 -2.36 2.75 18.22
CA GLY A 327 -0.91 2.92 18.21
C GLY A 327 -0.49 4.29 18.74
N LYS A 328 0.82 4.46 18.92
CA LYS A 328 1.43 5.74 19.27
C LYS A 328 1.94 6.39 18.00
N ILE A 329 1.45 7.58 17.63
CA ILE A 329 1.91 8.27 16.40
C ILE A 329 3.40 8.62 16.43
N ARG A 330 3.98 8.72 17.63
CA ARG A 330 5.41 8.91 17.89
C ARG A 330 6.27 7.73 17.38
N GLU A 331 5.69 6.54 17.24
CA GLU A 331 6.34 5.39 16.60
C GLU A 331 6.20 5.53 15.07
N ILE A 332 7.01 6.40 14.47
CA ILE A 332 6.93 6.76 13.03
C ILE A 332 6.96 5.53 12.10
N ARG A 333 7.63 4.45 12.52
CA ARG A 333 7.69 3.14 11.85
C ARG A 333 6.32 2.61 11.35
N LEU A 334 5.23 2.96 12.02
CA LEU A 334 3.86 2.56 11.66
C LEU A 334 3.44 3.07 10.27
N PHE A 335 4.06 4.16 9.82
CA PHE A 335 3.74 4.84 8.55
C PHE A 335 4.69 4.49 7.40
N LEU A 336 5.70 3.62 7.60
CA LEU A 336 6.62 3.17 6.55
C LEU A 336 5.92 2.69 5.26
N PRO A 337 4.81 1.93 5.29
CA PRO A 337 4.07 1.56 4.08
C PRO A 337 3.62 2.74 3.21
N LEU A 338 3.32 3.89 3.82
CA LEU A 338 2.82 5.07 3.10
C LEU A 338 3.90 5.78 2.27
N LEU A 339 5.18 5.47 2.48
CA LEU A 339 6.27 6.01 1.65
C LEU A 339 6.16 5.55 0.18
N ALA A 340 5.50 4.41 -0.09
CA ALA A 340 5.12 3.97 -1.45
C ALA A 340 4.04 4.82 -2.12
N VAL A 341 3.42 5.76 -1.40
CA VAL A 341 2.52 6.78 -1.96
C VAL A 341 3.22 8.14 -1.98
N VAL A 342 3.79 8.55 -0.85
CA VAL A 342 4.28 9.92 -0.66
C VAL A 342 5.50 10.23 -1.51
N ILE A 343 6.49 9.32 -1.56
CA ILE A 343 7.72 9.52 -2.34
C ILE A 343 7.43 9.62 -3.85
N PRO A 344 6.72 8.68 -4.52
CA PRO A 344 6.47 8.82 -5.96
C PRO A 344 5.62 10.04 -6.32
N LEU A 345 4.61 10.42 -5.51
CA LEU A 345 3.85 11.65 -5.74
C LEU A 345 4.75 12.89 -5.67
N THR A 346 5.64 12.95 -4.68
CA THR A 346 6.61 14.05 -4.52
C THR A 346 7.56 14.14 -5.71
N LEU A 347 8.15 13.01 -6.12
CA LEU A 347 9.10 12.96 -7.24
C LEU A 347 8.45 13.36 -8.56
N LEU A 348 7.23 12.88 -8.84
CA LEU A 348 6.47 13.29 -10.02
C LEU A 348 6.17 14.81 -10.03
N SER A 349 5.92 15.42 -8.87
CA SER A 349 5.77 16.88 -8.76
C SER A 349 7.10 17.64 -8.98
N LEU A 350 8.24 17.07 -8.60
CA LEU A 350 9.56 17.67 -8.79
C LEU A 350 10.07 17.53 -10.23
N GLU A 351 10.01 16.31 -10.80
CA GLU A 351 10.45 15.98 -12.16
C GLU A 351 9.77 16.91 -13.18
N ARG A 352 8.44 17.02 -13.14
CA ARG A 352 7.65 17.88 -14.05
C ARG A 352 7.88 19.38 -13.88
N ARG A 353 8.58 19.81 -12.83
CA ARG A 353 9.01 21.22 -12.65
C ARG A 353 10.44 21.43 -13.13
N ALA A 354 11.30 20.43 -12.99
CA ALA A 354 12.63 20.44 -13.59
C ALA A 354 12.56 20.46 -15.12
N GLU A 355 11.52 19.87 -15.71
CA GLU A 355 11.26 19.92 -17.17
C GLU A 355 10.61 21.23 -17.69
N ARG A 356 10.21 22.14 -16.79
CA ARG A 356 9.60 23.43 -17.14
C ARG A 356 10.56 24.61 -17.00
N ARG A 357 11.83 24.32 -16.75
CA ARG A 357 12.95 25.26 -16.65
C ARG A 357 13.97 24.93 -17.72
#